data_AF-A0A4U7D5S7-F1
#
_entry.id   AF-A0A4U7D5S7-F1
#
_cell.length_a   1.000
_cell.length_b   1.000
_cell.length_c   1.000
_cell.angle_alpha   90.00
_cell.angle_beta   90.00
_cell.angle_gamma   90.00
#
_symmetry.space_group_name_H-M   'P 1'
#
loop_
_entity.id
_entity.type
_entity.pdbx_description
1 polymer ?
#
loop_
_entity_poly.entity_id
_entity_poly.type
_entity_poly.pdbx_seq_one_letter_code
_entity_poly.pdbx_strand_id
1 'polypeptide(L)' 'ITSADVIHGFEVAGTNANTMVVPGEVSEITVRVEEPQEYGLLCNEYCGAGHHVMEGKVNVVSQSAFEERTDGGDGE' A
#
# COMPACT_ATOMS: atom_id res chain seq x y z
N ILE A 1 1.40 9.46 1.90
CA ILE A 1 0.18 8.72 2.31
C ILE A 1 -0.53 9.56 3.37
N THR A 2 -1.85 9.72 3.26
CA THR A 2 -2.68 10.47 4.23
C THR A 2 -4.07 9.84 4.29
N SER A 3 -4.89 10.24 5.26
CA SER A 3 -6.26 9.76 5.44
C SER A 3 -7.28 10.88 5.21
N ALA A 4 -8.44 10.51 4.66
CA ALA A 4 -9.54 11.43 4.42
C ALA A 4 -10.53 11.50 5.60
N ASP A 5 -10.54 10.52 6.50
CA ASP A 5 -11.58 10.36 7.52
C ASP A 5 -11.03 10.17 8.95
N VAL A 6 -10.42 9.03 9.25
CA VAL A 6 -9.92 8.63 10.57
C VAL A 6 -8.48 8.15 10.49
N ILE A 7 -7.88 7.80 11.62
CA ILE A 7 -6.56 7.19 11.61
C ILE A 7 -6.66 5.77 11.03
N HIS A 8 -5.77 5.46 10.09
CA HIS A 8 -5.57 4.10 9.58
C HIS A 8 -4.13 3.64 9.80
N GLY A 9 -3.91 2.35 9.64
CA GLY A 9 -2.59 1.77 9.50
C GLY A 9 -2.25 1.59 8.03
N PHE A 10 -0.99 1.78 7.66
CA PHE A 10 -0.48 1.39 6.34
C PHE A 10 0.74 0.50 6.56
N GLU A 11 0.52 -0.81 6.41
CA GLU A 11 1.56 -1.82 6.54
C GLU A 11 1.69 -2.63 5.25
N VAL A 12 2.92 -2.70 4.72
CA VAL A 12 3.27 -3.65 3.67
C VAL A 12 3.95 -4.85 4.33
N ALA A 13 3.18 -5.92 4.52
CA ALA A 13 3.58 -7.11 5.26
C ALA A 13 4.85 -7.74 4.66
N GLY A 14 5.81 -8.07 5.51
CA GLY A 14 7.12 -8.61 5.10
C GLY A 14 8.16 -7.54 4.76
N THR A 15 7.85 -6.25 4.92
CA THR A 15 8.80 -5.13 4.76
C THR A 15 8.84 -4.27 6.03
N ASN A 16 9.64 -3.21 6.01
CA ASN A 16 9.63 -2.17 7.04
C ASN A 16 8.72 -0.98 6.70
N ALA A 17 7.94 -1.02 5.62
CA ALA A 17 6.89 -0.03 5.40
C ALA A 17 5.74 -0.27 6.37
N ASN A 18 5.77 0.49 7.46
CA ASN A 18 4.71 0.54 8.45
C ASN A 18 4.61 1.98 8.96
N THR A 19 3.44 2.61 8.80
CA THR A 19 3.18 3.93 9.37
C THR A 19 1.71 4.09 9.73
N MET A 20 1.47 5.01 10.66
CA MET A 20 0.14 5.51 10.94
C MET A 20 -0.23 6.57 9.90
N VAL A 21 -1.44 6.47 9.37
CA VAL A 21 -1.99 7.38 8.37
C VAL A 21 -2.97 8.32 9.07
N VAL A 22 -2.49 9.51 9.42
CA VAL A 22 -3.23 10.51 10.20
C VAL A 22 -3.92 11.52 9.27
N PRO A 23 -5.22 11.84 9.46
CA PRO A 23 -5.88 12.89 8.69
C PRO A 23 -5.21 14.25 8.83
N GLY A 24 -4.95 14.92 7.71
CA GLY A 24 -4.33 16.25 7.67
C GLY A 24 -2.79 16.25 7.69
N GLU A 25 -2.16 15.09 7.87
CA GLU A 25 -0.70 14.92 7.80
C GLU A 25 -0.31 14.02 6.62
N VAL A 26 0.84 14.32 6.00
CA VAL A 26 1.38 13.51 4.91
C VAL A 26 2.59 12.75 5.41
N SER A 27 2.45 11.43 5.51
CA SER A 27 3.55 10.51 5.81
C SER A 27 4.23 10.07 4.51
N GLU A 28 5.55 10.02 4.49
CA GLU A 28 6.35 9.48 3.38
C GLU A 28 7.14 8.25 3.86
N ILE A 29 7.14 7.19 3.06
CA ILE A 29 7.92 5.98 3.31
C ILE A 29 8.59 5.58 2.00
N THR A 30 9.86 5.18 2.08
CA THR A 30 10.58 4.57 0.96
C THR A 30 10.91 3.12 1.31
N VAL A 31 10.59 2.20 0.40
CA VAL A 31 10.97 0.79 0.49
C VAL A 31 11.69 0.40 -0.79
N ARG A 32 12.75 -0.40 -0.63
CA ARG A 32 13.46 -1.03 -1.74
C ARG A 32 13.15 -2.51 -1.74
N VAL A 33 12.76 -3.02 -2.89
CA VAL A 33 12.49 -4.44 -3.17
C VAL A 33 13.49 -4.92 -4.21
N GLU A 34 13.98 -6.15 -4.05
CA GLU A 34 15.06 -6.68 -4.89
C GLU A 34 14.55 -7.56 -6.03
N GLU A 35 13.48 -8.33 -5.79
CA GLU A 35 12.93 -9.30 -6.72
C GLU A 35 11.41 -9.11 -6.87
N PRO A 36 10.82 -9.49 -8.01
CA PRO A 36 9.37 -9.54 -8.18
C PRO A 36 8.70 -10.40 -7.10
N GLN A 37 7.72 -9.83 -6.40
CA GLN A 37 7.01 -10.46 -5.30
C GLN A 37 5.65 -9.78 -5.06
N GLU A 38 4.68 -10.55 -4.56
CA GLU A 38 3.42 -10.02 -4.04
C GLU A 38 3.55 -9.82 -2.51
N TYR A 39 3.20 -8.62 -2.04
CA TYR A 39 3.13 -8.28 -0.62
C TYR A 39 1.68 -7.98 -0.21
N GLY A 40 1.32 -8.34 1.01
CA GLY A 40 0.06 -7.92 1.60
C GLY A 40 0.11 -6.45 2.03
N LEU A 41 -0.91 -5.68 1.70
CA LEU A 41 -1.13 -4.34 2.24
C LEU A 41 -2.24 -4.43 3.29
N LEU A 42 -1.96 -4.07 4.54
CA LEU A 42 -2.87 -4.27 5.66
C LEU A 42 -3.11 -2.96 6.39
N CYS A 43 -4.37 -2.73 6.78
CA CYS A 43 -4.71 -1.76 7.80
C CYS A 43 -4.49 -2.39 9.18
N ASN A 44 -3.42 -1.99 9.87
CA ASN A 44 -3.01 -2.55 11.17
C ASN A 44 -3.39 -1.67 12.39
N GLU A 45 -4.21 -0.63 12.17
CA GLU A 45 -4.74 0.25 13.22
C GLU A 45 -6.28 0.25 13.12
N TYR A 46 -6.98 0.12 14.26
CA TYR A 46 -8.44 -0.04 14.24
C TYR A 46 -9.12 1.23 13.74
N CYS A 47 -9.70 1.15 12.55
CA CYS A 47 -10.32 2.29 11.86
C CYS A 47 -11.85 2.22 11.75
N GLY A 48 -12.49 1.24 12.40
CA GLY A 48 -13.95 1.13 12.47
C GLY A 48 -14.54 -0.08 11.74
N ALA A 49 -15.78 0.06 11.25
CA ALA A 49 -16.47 -1.00 10.54
C ALA A 49 -15.75 -1.31 9.22
N GLY A 50 -15.52 -2.59 8.95
CA GLY A 50 -14.75 -3.03 7.78
C GLY A 50 -13.23 -3.05 8.00
N HIS A 51 -12.71 -2.64 9.16
CA HIS A 51 -11.27 -2.67 9.46
C HIS A 51 -10.60 -4.03 9.13
N HIS A 52 -11.22 -5.13 9.53
CA HIS A 52 -10.71 -6.49 9.33
C HIS A 52 -10.73 -6.99 7.88
N VAL A 53 -11.39 -6.27 6.97
CA VAL A 53 -11.39 -6.56 5.53
C VAL A 53 -10.72 -5.45 4.72
N MET A 54 -10.13 -4.45 5.40
CA MET A 54 -9.39 -3.37 4.76
C MET A 54 -7.97 -3.85 4.47
N GLU A 55 -7.87 -4.64 3.42
CA GLU A 55 -6.62 -5.24 2.92
C GLU A 55 -6.48 -5.02 1.41
N GLY A 56 -5.25 -5.10 0.94
CA GLY A 56 -4.89 -4.96 -0.46
C GLY A 56 -3.60 -5.72 -0.78
N LYS A 57 -3.08 -5.52 -1.99
CA LYS A 57 -1.86 -6.17 -2.46
C LYS A 57 -0.95 -5.19 -3.15
N VAL A 58 0.35 -5.31 -2.88
CA VAL A 58 1.40 -4.63 -3.65
C VAL A 58 2.08 -5.68 -4.52
N ASN A 59 1.91 -5.54 -5.84
CA ASN A 59 2.50 -6.45 -6.82
C ASN A 59 3.77 -5.84 -7.39
N VAL A 60 4.93 -6.30 -6.93
CA VAL A 60 6.23 -5.91 -7.49
C VAL A 60 6.51 -6.79 -8.70
N VAL A 61 6.74 -6.15 -9.84
CA VAL A 61 6.99 -6.80 -11.13
C VAL A 61 8.30 -6.29 -11.74
N SER A 62 8.77 -6.95 -12.79
CA SER A 62 9.91 -6.43 -13.55
C SER A 62 9.58 -5.07 -14.18
N GLN A 63 10.61 -4.27 -14.44
CA GLN A 63 10.44 -2.95 -15.06
C GLN A 63 9.68 -3.04 -16.38
N SER A 64 10.03 -3.99 -17.26
CA SER A 64 9.33 -4.18 -18.53
C SER A 64 7.84 -4.48 -18.34
N ALA A 65 7.50 -5.37 -17.39
CA ALA A 65 6.12 -5.72 -17.11
C ALA A 65 5.33 -4.55 -16.49
N PHE A 66 6.00 -3.65 -15.76
CA PHE A 66 5.39 -2.43 -15.24
C PHE A 66 5.12 -1.41 -16.36
N GLU A 67 6.07 -1.21 -17.26
CA GLU A 67 5.94 -0.33 -18.44
C GLU A 67 4.80 -0.81 -19.33
N GLU A 68 4.74 -2.11 -19.65
CA GLU A 68 3.63 -2.72 -20.42
C GLU A 68 2.25 -2.48 -19.80
N ARG A 69 2.14 -2.56 -18.45
CA ARG A 69 0.88 -2.29 -17.73
C ARG A 69 0.51 -0.81 -17.74
N THR A 70 1.51 0.08 -17.73
CA THR A 70 1.28 1.52 -17.61
C THR A 70 0.98 2.16 -18.97
N ASP A 71 1.60 1.65 -20.05
CA ASP A 71 1.35 2.09 -21.43
C ASP A 71 0.08 1.47 -22.05
N GLY A 72 -0.40 0.35 -21.51
CA GLY A 72 -1.60 -0.35 -21.95
C GLY A 72 -2.93 0.18 -21.43
N GLY A 73 -2.92 1.20 -20.55
CA GLY A 73 -4.06 2.00 -20.13
C GLY A 73 -5.41 1.29 -20.03
N ASP A 74 -5.63 0.49 -18.99
CA ASP A 74 -6.98 0.21 -18.50
C ASP A 74 -6.95 0.14 -16.98
N GLY A 75 -7.63 1.13 -16.39
CA GLY A 75 -7.95 1.14 -14.98
C GLY A 75 -9.07 0.14 -14.71
N GLU A 76 -8.76 -0.77 -13.79
CA GLU A 76 -9.72 -1.35 -12.86
C GLU A 76 -9.14 -1.21 -11.44
#